data_AF-A0A924XH27-F1
#
_entry.id   AF-A0A924XH27-F1
#
_cell.length_a   1.000
_cell.length_b   1.000
_cell.length_c   1.000
_cell.angle_alpha   90.00
_cell.angle_beta   90.00
_cell.angle_gamma   90.00
#
_symmetry.space_group_name_H-M   'P 1'
#
loop_
_entity.id
_entity.type
_entity.pdbx_description
1 polymer ?
#
loop_
_entity_poly.entity_id
_entity_poly.type
_entity_poly.pdbx_seq_one_letter_code
_entity_poly.pdbx_strand_id
1 'polypeptide(L)'
;MAPIRLQVVIPFHQSIAADTNAIENAVASCYDPILRAIEESSGVRVAVHFSGHLLDHLSRKGEDFLLRVKSLERDGRVEVLGGLFYGSIPALL
;
A
#
# COMPACT_ATOMS: atom_id res chain seq x y z
N MET A 1 -23.65 -12.55 21.99
CA MET A 1 -22.18 -12.35 21.95
C MET A 1 -21.89 -11.16 21.05
N ALA A 2 -20.98 -10.27 21.42
CA ALA A 2 -20.58 -9.14 20.56
C ALA A 2 -19.61 -9.64 19.47
N PRO A 3 -19.66 -9.07 18.25
CA PRO A 3 -18.75 -9.47 17.17
C PRO A 3 -17.30 -9.05 17.48
N ILE A 4 -16.34 -9.88 17.08
CA ILE A 4 -14.91 -9.54 17.12
C ILE A 4 -14.62 -8.56 15.99
N ARG A 5 -13.91 -7.47 16.29
CA ARG A 5 -13.41 -6.54 15.28
C ARG A 5 -11.99 -6.93 14.89
N LEU A 6 -11.79 -7.22 13.61
CA LEU A 6 -10.47 -7.47 13.03
C LEU A 6 -10.04 -6.26 12.21
N GLN A 7 -8.84 -5.75 12.49
CA GLN A 7 -8.20 -4.71 11.69
C GLN A 7 -6.88 -5.26 11.13
N VAL A 8 -6.70 -5.13 9.83
CA VAL A 8 -5.50 -5.57 9.13
C VAL A 8 -4.88 -4.37 8.43
N VAL A 9 -3.60 -4.14 8.70
CA VAL A 9 -2.80 -3.07 8.07
C VAL A 9 -1.67 -3.72 7.29
N ILE A 10 -1.55 -3.38 6.00
CA ILE A 10 -0.50 -3.88 5.12
C ILE A 10 0.46 -2.74 4.77
N PRO A 11 1.69 -2.74 5.33
CA PRO A 11 2.68 -1.72 5.02
C PRO A 11 3.47 -2.10 3.76
N PHE A 12 3.34 -1.27 2.72
CA PHE A 12 4.22 -1.29 1.55
C PHE A 12 5.33 -0.27 1.74
N HIS A 13 6.56 -0.75 1.80
CA HIS A 13 7.73 0.08 2.08
C HIS A 13 8.88 -0.31 1.16
N GLN A 14 9.58 0.69 0.64
CA GLN A 14 10.88 0.52 -0.03
C GLN A 14 11.88 1.52 0.54
N SER A 15 13.12 1.06 0.73
CA SER A 15 14.22 1.91 1.16
C SER A 15 14.48 3.02 0.13
N ILE A 16 15.00 4.16 0.57
CA ILE A 16 15.49 5.23 -0.34
C ILE A 16 16.63 4.75 -1.24
N ALA A 17 17.33 3.67 -0.84
CA ALA A 17 18.38 3.05 -1.65
C ALA A 17 17.84 2.04 -2.68
N ALA A 18 16.53 1.75 -2.69
CA ALA A 18 15.94 0.83 -3.65
C ALA A 18 15.92 1.47 -5.04
N ASP A 19 16.43 0.75 -6.03
CA ASP A 19 16.38 1.17 -7.43
C ASP A 19 15.03 0.82 -8.07
N THR A 20 14.81 1.30 -9.29
CA THR A 20 13.60 1.02 -10.07
C THR A 20 13.33 -0.48 -10.22
N ASN A 21 14.36 -1.28 -10.46
CA ASN A 21 14.20 -2.72 -10.66
C ASN A 21 13.71 -3.40 -9.36
N ALA A 22 14.27 -3.03 -8.21
CA ALA A 22 13.84 -3.55 -6.92
C ALA A 22 12.36 -3.19 -6.64
N ILE A 23 11.96 -1.95 -6.93
CA ILE A 23 10.59 -1.50 -6.75
C ILE A 23 9.64 -2.23 -7.70
N GLU A 24 9.96 -2.32 -8.99
CA GLU A 24 9.14 -3.02 -9.99
C GLU A 24 8.99 -4.50 -9.68
N ASN A 25 10.07 -5.16 -9.25
CA ASN A 25 10.02 -6.55 -8.81
C ASN A 25 9.10 -6.70 -7.59
N ALA A 26 9.14 -5.78 -6.63
CA ALA A 26 8.26 -5.81 -5.47
C ALA A 26 6.79 -5.56 -5.84
N VAL A 27 6.52 -4.67 -6.80
CA VAL A 27 5.18 -4.47 -7.36
C VAL A 27 4.68 -5.77 -7.98
N ALA A 28 5.44 -6.37 -8.88
CA ALA A 28 5.03 -7.56 -9.62
C ALA A 28 4.89 -8.80 -8.73
N SER A 29 5.79 -8.99 -7.77
CA SER A 29 5.83 -10.21 -6.95
C SER A 29 5.04 -10.13 -5.65
N CYS A 30 4.69 -8.94 -5.17
CA CYS A 30 4.08 -8.75 -3.86
C CYS A 30 2.88 -7.79 -3.89
N TYR A 31 3.08 -6.53 -4.30
CA TYR A 31 2.05 -5.51 -4.11
C TYR A 31 0.83 -5.73 -5.03
N ASP A 32 1.07 -6.04 -6.30
CA ASP A 32 0.01 -6.31 -7.27
C ASP A 32 -0.78 -7.59 -6.94
N PRO A 33 -0.14 -8.73 -6.60
CA PRO A 33 -0.87 -9.91 -6.12
C PRO A 33 -1.75 -9.65 -4.90
N ILE A 34 -1.27 -8.87 -3.92
CA ILE A 34 -2.06 -8.50 -2.74
C ILE A 34 -3.25 -7.63 -3.14
N LEU A 35 -3.04 -6.63 -4.01
CA LEU A 35 -4.10 -5.75 -4.47
C LEU A 35 -5.18 -6.53 -5.23
N ARG A 36 -4.79 -7.46 -6.12
CA ARG A 36 -5.71 -8.36 -6.82
C ARG A 36 -6.52 -9.22 -5.86
N ALA A 37 -5.88 -9.81 -4.85
CA ALA A 37 -6.58 -10.62 -3.86
C ALA A 37 -7.62 -9.80 -3.07
N ILE A 38 -7.31 -8.52 -2.79
CA ILE A 38 -8.30 -7.60 -2.21
C ILE A 38 -9.43 -7.38 -3.22
N GLU A 39 -9.15 -6.99 -4.46
CA GLU A 39 -10.16 -6.73 -5.50
C GLU A 39 -11.15 -7.88 -5.65
N GLU A 40 -10.66 -9.11 -5.75
CA GLU A 40 -11.43 -10.35 -5.94
C GLU A 40 -12.25 -10.76 -4.70
N SER A 41 -11.88 -10.32 -3.50
CA SER A 41 -12.52 -10.75 -2.26
C SER A 41 -13.69 -9.85 -1.82
N SER A 42 -14.93 -10.27 -2.09
CA SER A 42 -16.11 -9.53 -1.62
C SER A 42 -16.16 -9.47 -0.09
N GLY A 43 -16.20 -8.26 0.49
CA GLY A 43 -16.40 -8.05 1.93
C GLY A 43 -15.13 -7.84 2.76
N VAL A 44 -13.93 -7.97 2.17
CA VAL A 44 -12.68 -7.64 2.86
C VAL A 44 -12.49 -6.12 2.90
N ARG A 45 -12.14 -5.61 4.09
CA ARG A 45 -11.72 -4.23 4.33
C ARG A 45 -10.37 -4.23 5.03
N VAL A 46 -9.41 -3.48 4.50
CA VAL A 46 -8.05 -3.39 5.04
C VAL A 46 -7.56 -1.96 5.01
N ALA A 47 -6.52 -1.66 5.79
CA ALA A 47 -5.76 -0.45 5.62
C ALA A 47 -4.42 -0.76 4.93
N VAL A 48 -3.95 0.17 4.11
CA VAL A 48 -2.63 0.09 3.45
C VAL A 48 -1.80 1.30 3.83
N HIS A 49 -0.50 1.12 3.96
CA HIS A 49 0.45 2.21 4.16
C HIS A 49 1.49 2.18 3.04
N PHE A 50 1.90 3.36 2.56
CA PHE A 50 3.00 3.52 1.61
C PHE A 50 4.06 4.45 2.19
N SER A 51 5.33 4.04 2.13
CA SER A 51 6.43 5.00 2.29
C SER A 51 6.35 6.06 1.19
N GLY A 52 6.67 7.32 1.50
CA GLY A 52 6.62 8.43 0.53
C GLY A 52 7.52 8.21 -0.68
N HIS A 53 8.74 7.70 -0.48
CA HIS A 53 9.66 7.34 -1.58
C HIS A 53 9.03 6.34 -2.57
N LEU A 54 8.40 5.28 -2.06
CA LEU A 54 7.68 4.32 -2.90
C LEU A 54 6.52 4.99 -3.64
N LEU A 55 5.72 5.81 -2.96
CA LEU A 55 4.57 6.46 -3.56
C LEU A 55 4.97 7.44 -4.68
N ASP A 56 6.04 8.20 -4.48
CA ASP A 56 6.64 9.08 -5.50
C ASP A 56 7.09 8.28 -6.72
N HIS A 57 7.75 7.14 -6.52
CA HIS A 57 8.11 6.25 -7.61
C HIS A 57 6.88 5.74 -8.39
N LEU A 58 5.87 5.20 -7.67
CA LEU A 58 4.66 4.66 -8.28
C LEU A 58 3.87 5.72 -9.06
N SER A 59 3.84 6.96 -8.57
CA SER A 59 3.15 8.08 -9.25
C SER A 59 3.76 8.44 -10.61
N ARG A 60 5.05 8.16 -10.84
CA ARG A 60 5.77 8.52 -12.06
C ARG A 60 5.73 7.45 -13.15
N LYS A 61 5.61 6.18 -12.76
CA LYS A 61 5.84 5.01 -13.64
C LYS A 61 4.57 4.39 -14.24
N GLY A 62 3.39 4.83 -13.81
CA GLY A 62 2.12 4.39 -14.38
C GLY A 62 1.04 4.35 -13.30
N GLU A 63 -0.04 5.09 -13.54
CA GLU A 63 -1.10 5.34 -12.56
C GLU A 63 -1.92 4.08 -12.21
N ASP A 64 -1.82 2.98 -12.98
CA ASP A 64 -2.75 1.85 -12.89
C ASP A 64 -2.86 1.24 -11.48
N PHE A 65 -1.73 0.98 -10.82
CA PHE A 65 -1.73 0.45 -9.46
C PHE A 65 -2.38 1.43 -8.46
N LEU A 66 -2.01 2.71 -8.51
CA LEU A 66 -2.55 3.71 -7.59
C LEU A 66 -4.01 4.08 -7.90
N LEU A 67 -4.43 3.99 -9.16
CA LEU A 67 -5.83 4.16 -9.58
C LEU A 67 -6.70 3.03 -9.04
N ARG A 68 -6.19 1.79 -9.06
CA ARG A 68 -6.87 0.63 -8.46
C ARG A 68 -6.98 0.77 -6.94
N VAL A 69 -5.91 1.19 -6.26
CA VAL A 69 -5.96 1.54 -4.82
C VAL A 69 -7.00 2.63 -4.57
N LYS A 70 -7.01 3.69 -5.38
CA LYS A 70 -7.99 4.79 -5.27
C LYS A 70 -9.43 4.32 -5.51
N SER A 71 -9.66 3.38 -6.43
CA SER A 71 -10.98 2.79 -6.65
C SER A 71 -11.47 2.07 -5.39
N LEU A 72 -10.62 1.22 -4.81
CA LEU A 72 -10.94 0.49 -3.57
C LEU A 72 -11.15 1.42 -2.37
N GLU A 73 -10.41 2.54 -2.31
CA GLU A 73 -10.58 3.56 -1.28
C GLU A 73 -11.95 4.24 -1.41
N ARG A 74 -12.32 4.66 -2.62
CA ARG A 74 -13.65 5.25 -2.88
C ARG A 74 -14.80 4.30 -2.56
N ASP A 75 -14.58 2.99 -2.73
CA ASP A 75 -15.55 1.95 -2.39
C ASP A 75 -15.56 1.59 -0.88
N GLY A 76 -14.73 2.25 -0.06
CA GLY A 76 -14.61 2.00 1.38
C GLY A 76 -14.00 0.63 1.73
N ARG A 77 -13.29 0.02 0.78
CA ARG A 77 -12.64 -1.29 0.94
C ARG A 77 -11.19 -1.17 1.40
N VAL A 78 -10.54 -0.07 1.05
CA VAL A 78 -9.17 0.24 1.47
C VAL A 78 -9.13 1.59 2.19
N GLU A 79 -8.51 1.64 3.35
CA GLU A 79 -8.13 2.89 4.01
C GLU A 79 -6.64 3.16 3.75
N VAL A 80 -6.27 4.36 3.31
CA VAL A 80 -4.86 4.72 3.08
C VAL A 80 -4.30 5.45 4.30
N LEU A 81 -3.29 4.85 4.94
CA LEU A 81 -2.61 5.42 6.10
C LEU A 81 -1.34 6.18 5.69
N GLY A 82 -1.24 7.42 6.17
CA GLY A 82 -0.03 8.24 6.02
C GLY A 82 1.14 7.76 6.89
N GLY A 83 2.28 8.42 6.75
CA GLY A 83 3.48 8.19 7.55
C GLY A 83 4.61 9.12 7.13
N LEU A 84 5.81 8.89 7.67
CA LEU A 84 6.98 9.69 7.32
C LEU A 84 7.46 9.36 5.91
N PHE A 85 7.74 10.41 5.12
CA PHE A 85 8.02 10.28 3.68
C PHE A 85 9.19 9.31 3.39
N TYR A 86 10.25 9.36 4.18
CA TYR A 86 11.44 8.51 4.00
C TYR A 86 11.42 7.24 4.87
N GLY A 87 10.32 6.92 5.56
CA GLY A 87 10.25 5.76 6.45
C GLY A 87 11.14 5.85 7.69
N SER A 88 11.55 7.06 8.06
CA SER A 88 12.41 7.32 9.23
C SER A 88 11.72 6.94 10.54
N ILE A 89 12.50 6.76 11.61
CA ILE A 89 12.00 6.52 12.96
C ILE A 89 11.96 7.86 13.69
N PRO A 90 10.77 8.45 13.96
CA PRO A 90 10.69 9.82 14.48
C PRO A 90 11.37 10.02 15.84
N ALA A 91 11.44 8.97 16.67
CA ALA A 91 12.12 9.03 17.96
C ALA A 91 13.65 9.11 17.88
N LEU A 92 14.24 8.95 16.69
CA LEU A 92 15.69 9.02 16.44
C LEU A 92 16.10 10.29 15.68
N LEU A 93 15.18 11.25 15.52
CA LEU A 93 15.38 12.51 14.82
C LEU A 93 15.41 13.70 15.79
#